data_AF-A0A4R9F2C2-F1
#
_entry.id   AF-A0A4R9F2C2-F1
#
_cell.length_a   1.000
_cell.length_b   1.000
_cell.length_c   1.000
_cell.angle_alpha   90.00
_cell.angle_beta   90.00
_cell.angle_gamma   90.00
#
_symmetry.space_group_name_H-M   'P 1'
#
loop_
_entity.id
_entity.type
_entity.pdbx_description
1 polymer ?
#
loop_
_entity_poly.entity_id
_entity_poly.type
_entity_poly.pdbx_seq_one_letter_code
_entity_poly.pdbx_strand_id
1 'polypeptide(L)' 'MKLANVTGVGIGKDEYSGADVIVVFVTRTVPRDRLRDEDVIPDLLEGVPVRVLAIGETAAQ' A
#
# COMPACT_ATOMS: atom_id res chain seq x y z
N MET A 1 -6.57 13.39 -1.50
CA MET A 1 -7.29 12.59 -0.50
C MET A 1 -6.26 11.78 0.29
N LYS A 2 -6.35 11.75 1.62
CA LYS A 2 -5.43 10.98 2.48
C LYS A 2 -6.16 9.73 2.96
N LEU A 3 -5.71 8.55 2.52
CA LEU A 3 -6.23 7.27 3.02
C LEU A 3 -5.85 7.14 4.50
N ALA A 4 -6.81 6.77 5.35
CA ALA A 4 -6.69 6.89 6.80
C ALA A 4 -5.50 6.11 7.40
N ASN A 5 -5.12 4.98 6.78
CA ASN A 5 -4.07 4.10 7.27
C ASN A 5 -2.76 4.17 6.48
N VAL A 6 -2.68 4.97 5.40
CA VAL A 6 -1.48 5.06 4.55
C VAL A 6 -0.47 6.01 5.17
N THR A 7 0.73 5.50 5.42
CA THR A 7 1.87 6.26 5.96
C THR A 7 2.80 6.77 4.87
N GLY A 8 2.87 6.07 3.73
CA GLY A 8 3.70 6.46 2.60
C GLY A 8 3.47 5.62 1.36
N VAL A 9 3.98 6.10 0.23
CA VAL A 9 3.98 5.39 -1.06
C VAL A 9 5.39 5.47 -1.63
N GLY A 10 5.90 4.34 -2.12
CA GLY A 10 7.20 4.23 -2.77
C GLY A 10 7.13 3.38 -4.03
N ILE A 11 8.26 3.32 -4.75
CA ILE A 11 8.44 2.47 -5.91
C ILE A 11 9.49 1.42 -5.55
N GLY A 12 9.19 0.17 -5.85
CA GLY A 12 10.12 -0.95 -5.73
C GLY A 12 10.22 -1.72 -7.04
N LYS A 13 10.96 -2.81 -6.99
CA LYS A 13 10.98 -3.83 -8.05
C LYS A 13 10.51 -5.16 -7.49
N ASP A 14 9.75 -5.88 -8.30
CA ASP A 14 9.41 -7.27 -8.02
C ASP A 14 10.65 -8.16 -8.23
N GLU A 15 10.95 -9.01 -7.25
CA GLU A 15 12.21 -9.78 -7.23
C GLU A 15 12.22 -10.91 -8.28
N TYR A 16 11.05 -11.38 -8.71
CA TYR A 16 10.93 -12.48 -9.66
C TYR A 16 10.87 -12.00 -11.11
N SER A 17 10.07 -10.96 -11.37
CA SER A 17 9.85 -10.42 -12.71
C SER A 17 10.73 -9.22 -13.06
N GLY A 18 11.32 -8.54 -12.07
CA GLY A 18 12.06 -7.28 -12.25
C GLY A 18 11.19 -6.07 -12.60
N ALA A 19 9.87 -6.26 -12.68
CA ALA A 19 8.90 -5.22 -13.01
C ALA A 19 8.80 -4.20 -11.87
N ASP A 20 8.46 -2.96 -12.22
CA ASP A 20 8.19 -1.93 -11.21
C ASP A 20 6.91 -2.26 -10.45
N VAL A 21 6.93 -1.98 -9.15
CA VAL A 21 5.81 -2.22 -8.23
C VAL A 21 5.64 -1.00 -7.35
N ILE A 22 4.39 -0.56 -7.18
CA ILE A 22 4.05 0.51 -6.25
C ILE A 22 3.95 -0.12 -4.86
N VAL A 23 4.72 0.37 -3.91
CA VAL A 23 4.71 -0.13 -2.54
C VAL A 23 3.97 0.88 -1.67
N VAL A 24 2.83 0.47 -1.12
CA VAL A 24 2.05 1.29 -0.20
C VAL A 24 2.32 0.85 1.22
N PHE A 25 2.82 1.78 2.02
CA PHE A 25 3.08 1.56 3.43
C PHE A 25 1.84 1.95 4.25
N VAL A 26 1.42 1.04 5.13
CA VAL A 26 0.28 1.26 6.03
C VAL A 26 0.67 1.01 7.47
N THR A 27 -0.04 1.64 8.41
CA THR A 27 0.16 1.36 9.84
C THR A 27 -0.33 -0.03 10.23
N ARG A 28 -1.42 -0.50 9.61
CA ARG A 28 -2.03 -1.81 9.86
C ARG A 28 -2.79 -2.31 8.64
N THR A 29 -2.86 -3.62 8.48
CA THR A 29 -3.79 -4.27 7.55
C THR A 29 -5.16 -4.42 8.22
N VAL A 30 -6.21 -4.21 7.43
CA VAL A 30 -7.60 -4.39 7.85
C VAL A 30 -8.26 -5.35 6.86
N PRO A 31 -9.05 -6.34 7.31
CA PRO A 31 -9.83 -7.19 6.43
C PRO A 31 -10.70 -6.37 5.46
N ARG A 32 -10.78 -6.78 4.20
CA ARG A 32 -11.45 -6.00 3.14
C ARG A 32 -12.94 -5.77 3.40
N ASP A 33 -13.62 -6.73 4.03
CA ASP A 33 -15.02 -6.65 4.46
C ASP A 33 -15.26 -5.60 5.57
N ARG A 34 -14.19 -5.12 6.21
CA ARG A 34 -14.22 -4.07 7.24
C ARG A 34 -13.67 -2.74 6.74
N LEU A 35 -13.24 -2.66 5.48
CA LEU A 35 -12.83 -1.41 4.84
C LEU A 35 -14.02 -0.79 4.13
N ARG A 36 -14.10 0.55 4.18
CA ARG A 36 -14.97 1.28 3.26
C ARG A 36 -14.37 1.16 1.87
N ASP A 37 -15.20 1.12 0.83
CA ASP A 37 -14.72 0.97 -0.55
C ASP A 37 -13.68 2.03 -0.93
N GLU A 38 -13.84 3.26 -0.41
CA GLU A 38 -12.90 4.37 -0.61
C GLU A 38 -11.53 4.17 0.08
N ASP A 39 -11.44 3.29 1.08
CA ASP A 39 -10.21 2.98 1.81
C ASP A 39 -9.47 1.77 1.21
N VAL A 40 -10.06 1.09 0.22
CA VAL A 40 -9.45 -0.07 -0.44
C VAL A 40 -8.37 0.41 -1.38
N ILE A 41 -7.14 -0.03 -1.13
CA ILE A 41 -6.02 0.15 -2.05
C ILE A 41 -6.24 -0.82 -3.23
N PRO A 42 -6.24 -0.35 -4.48
CA PRO A 42 -6.41 -1.22 -5.63
C PRO A 42 -5.16 -2.11 -5.82
N ASP A 43 -5.35 -3.30 -6.37
CA ASP A 43 -4.24 -4.23 -6.67
C ASP A 43 -3.37 -3.77 -7.85
N LEU A 44 -3.89 -2.84 -8.67
CA LEU A 44 -3.24 -2.29 -9.84
C LEU A 44 -3.50 -0.77 -9.91
N LEU A 45 -2.45 0.02 -10.16
CA LEU A 45 -2.56 1.45 -10.40
C LEU A 45 -1.84 1.78 -11.70
N GLU A 46 -2.58 2.32 -12.68
CA GLU A 46 -2.04 2.67 -14.01
C GLU A 46 -1.28 1.51 -14.71
N GLY A 47 -1.71 0.27 -14.49
CA GLY A 47 -1.06 -0.92 -15.04
C GLY A 47 0.13 -1.43 -14.23
N VAL A 48 0.50 -0.74 -13.14
CA VAL A 48 1.58 -1.14 -12.22
C VAL A 48 0.99 -1.89 -11.02
N PRO A 49 1.50 -3.08 -10.67
CA PRO A 49 1.04 -3.82 -9.50
C PRO A 49 1.28 -3.03 -8.22
N VAL A 50 0.35 -3.13 -7.28
CA VAL A 50 0.44 -2.48 -5.97
C VAL A 50 0.68 -3.54 -4.91
N ARG A 51 1.68 -3.30 -4.06
CA ARG A 51 2.03 -4.15 -2.91
C ARG A 51 1.83 -3.36 -1.63
N VAL A 52 0.96 -3.86 -0.76
CA VAL A 52 0.70 -3.26 0.55
C VAL A 52 1.60 -3.88 1.62
N LEU A 53 2.35 -3.06 2.34
CA LEU A 53 3.22 -3.48 3.44
C LEU A 53 2.80 -2.79 4.74
N ALA A 54 2.48 -3.56 5.77
CA ALA A 54 2.24 -3.02 7.10
C ALA A 54 3.58 -2.82 7.83
N ILE A 55 3.86 -1.57 8.21
CA ILE A 55 5.10 -1.18 8.90
C ILE A 55 4.88 -0.79 10.38
N GLY A 56 3.63 -0.79 10.84
CA GLY A 56 3.28 -0.34 12.18
C GLY A 56 3.22 1.19 12.30
N GLU A 57 3.13 1.68 13.53
CA GLU A 57 3.18 3.12 13.80
C GLU A 57 4.59 3.65 13.56
N THR A 58 4.73 4.60 12.63
CA THR A 58 5.98 5.31 12.40
C THR A 58 6.09 6.48 13.37
N ALA A 59 6.94 6.36 14.40
CA ALA A 59 7.38 7.52 15.16
C ALA A 59 8.45 8.26 14.35
N ALA A 60 8.18 9.51 13.95
CA ALA A 60 9.25 10.39 13.50
C ALA A 60 10.08 10.77 14.75
N GLN A 61 11.40 10.58 14.69
CA GLN A 61 12.36 11.02 15.70
C GLN A 61 13.03 12.32 15.27
#